data_AF-A0A1W6U6Y4-F1
#
_entry.id   AF-A0A1W6U6Y4-F1
#
_cell.length_a   1.000
_cell.length_b   1.000
_cell.length_c   1.000
_cell.angle_alpha   90.00
_cell.angle_beta   90.00
_cell.angle_gamma   90.00
#
_symmetry.space_group_name_H-M   'P 1'
#
loop_
_entity.id
_entity.type
_entity.pdbx_description
1 polymer ?
#
loop_
_entity_poly.entity_id
_entity_poly.type
_entity_poly.pdbx_seq_one_letter_code
_entity_poly.pdbx_strand_id
1 'polypeptide(L)'
;MPRKVNKRKKKPAIKNQGKIKVLPEYYQIVWSEIHDRYHEELKKWAIELPKEYRNRVLFSIEEQFNVSSLDEKYNILKRILIEIESELKRVVSKHSVFYWLHVYRRIAPYLADDLGNNTSEETVIVVRGYLEQAIYKYGSLKKSDDYAASTEVEFSDILGGYLLNIMKKNLTKGDVKHYADFLSKSNQLVLTEFSETTIFDIYYLEGIAYQYWYVLAKMRALGKGIDATITSDGYINENRSDEQDLLITSFDKRNVDNSASFGMTTNVGTLVKSELGETNNTIFCALLNPLRYKISDLGINPNGCDFSPNFLPFFVNVDLFYDSHKYLEKKFKRKFGFGLLELCQIIFVLSHIAISRTDHKTHKQASRKGNEWLKIYSKLQRGYHVYPLSYEELLGLISDYVIKYKEDGVIKTSNVESDLHDILNFIILDESKQNNLGVWSNGPKPILSECDGMYILDYSSIYYFLNNIFFGLRHYDSANKKGFEFEDSLCDLAKNNGFNVILNSDVVKTDTQKREVDVGIRIEDKLYLFECKCFERPLDFDIGEPRTINHRIQELDKKLDQADTLRDFIIKNPIGNNYDFSWAKEVHSYVVSSYTEWIWSHDQRLWNSRQNVPRILSAYEVISLLKSEKV
;
A
#
# COMPACT_ATOMS: atom_id res chain seq x y z
N MET A 1 33.08 78.90 8.47
CA MET A 1 32.29 78.92 7.22
C MET A 1 31.58 77.57 7.06
N PRO A 2 30.23 77.54 6.99
CA PRO A 2 29.46 76.30 6.97
C PRO A 2 29.42 75.65 5.58
N ARG A 3 29.64 74.33 5.52
CA ARG A 3 29.60 73.50 4.30
C ARG A 3 28.16 73.27 3.84
N LYS A 4 27.95 73.44 2.53
CA LYS A 4 26.68 73.28 1.81
C LYS A 4 26.05 71.91 2.01
N VAL A 5 24.74 71.92 2.30
CA VAL A 5 23.85 70.76 2.40
C VAL A 5 23.66 70.11 1.03
N ASN A 6 24.13 68.88 0.86
CA ASN A 6 23.83 68.04 -0.30
C ASN A 6 22.47 67.36 -0.11
N LYS A 7 21.48 67.74 -0.93
CA LYS A 7 20.18 67.08 -1.03
C LYS A 7 20.36 65.63 -1.53
N ARG A 8 20.26 64.65 -0.62
CA ARG A 8 20.11 63.23 -1.00
C ARG A 8 18.76 63.03 -1.68
N LYS A 9 18.77 62.64 -2.96
CA LYS A 9 17.60 62.11 -3.68
C LYS A 9 17.08 60.86 -2.92
N LYS A 10 15.84 60.89 -2.45
CA LYS A 10 15.14 59.70 -1.94
C LYS A 10 15.11 58.65 -3.06
N LYS A 11 15.70 57.47 -2.84
CA LYS A 11 15.47 56.29 -3.68
C LYS A 11 13.97 55.97 -3.63
N PRO A 12 13.31 55.69 -4.76
CA PRO A 12 11.92 55.27 -4.75
C PRO A 12 11.81 53.95 -3.97
N ALA A 13 10.75 53.85 -3.16
CA ALA A 13 10.40 52.62 -2.47
C ALA A 13 10.39 51.45 -3.47
N ILE A 14 11.09 50.37 -3.11
CA ILE A 14 11.00 49.09 -3.80
C ILE A 14 9.51 48.70 -3.75
N LYS A 15 8.83 48.81 -4.89
CA LYS A 15 7.49 48.25 -5.08
C LYS A 15 7.56 46.81 -4.64
N ASN A 16 6.71 46.44 -3.67
CA ASN A 16 6.45 45.05 -3.30
C ASN A 16 6.32 44.23 -4.59
N GLN A 17 7.30 43.36 -4.82
CA GLN A 17 7.21 42.33 -5.84
C GLN A 17 5.90 41.57 -5.58
N GLY A 18 5.01 41.54 -6.56
CA GLY A 18 3.65 41.03 -6.41
C GLY A 18 3.66 39.67 -5.73
N LYS A 19 2.99 39.58 -4.57
CA LYS A 19 2.63 38.30 -3.95
C LYS A 19 1.91 37.49 -5.02
N ILE A 20 2.48 36.36 -5.42
CA ILE A 20 1.83 35.40 -6.29
C ILE A 20 0.58 34.95 -5.53
N LYS A 21 -0.62 35.30 -6.03
CA LYS A 21 -1.88 34.72 -5.55
C LYS A 21 -1.90 33.28 -6.04
N VAL A 22 -1.63 32.32 -5.15
CA VAL A 22 -1.89 30.90 -5.43
C VAL A 22 -3.40 30.71 -5.37
N LEU A 23 -4.00 30.25 -6.47
CA LEU A 23 -5.41 29.91 -6.49
C LEU A 23 -5.59 28.53 -5.85
N PRO A 24 -6.53 28.36 -4.91
CA PRO A 24 -6.83 27.04 -4.35
C PRO A 24 -7.40 26.12 -5.43
N GLU A 25 -7.30 24.81 -5.24
CA GLU A 25 -8.00 23.84 -6.08
C GLU A 25 -9.52 23.96 -5.86
N TYR A 26 -10.30 23.60 -6.89
CA TYR A 26 -11.73 23.93 -6.97
C TYR A 26 -12.59 23.34 -5.84
N TYR A 27 -12.13 22.26 -5.19
CA TYR A 27 -12.81 21.65 -4.05
C TYR A 27 -12.42 22.24 -2.70
N GLN A 28 -11.25 22.88 -2.57
CA GLN A 28 -10.66 23.19 -1.25
C GLN A 28 -11.53 24.13 -0.43
N ILE A 29 -12.07 25.20 -1.05
CA ILE A 29 -12.93 26.16 -0.37
C ILE A 29 -14.27 25.51 0.03
N VAL A 30 -14.80 24.64 -0.83
CA VAL A 30 -16.07 23.95 -0.58
C VAL A 30 -15.93 22.95 0.56
N TRP A 31 -14.87 22.14 0.55
CA TRP A 31 -14.61 21.16 1.60
C TRP A 31 -14.43 21.86 2.95
N SER A 32 -13.63 22.92 3.01
CA SER A 32 -13.43 23.68 4.27
C SER A 32 -14.76 24.16 4.85
N GLU A 33 -15.60 24.81 4.04
CA GLU A 33 -16.90 25.31 4.49
C GLU A 33 -17.81 24.17 5.00
N ILE A 34 -17.85 23.02 4.31
CA ILE A 34 -18.66 21.87 4.74
C ILE A 34 -18.15 21.31 6.08
N HIS A 35 -16.84 21.15 6.25
CA HIS A 35 -16.28 20.63 7.50
C HIS A 35 -16.50 21.60 8.67
N ASP A 36 -16.35 22.90 8.42
CA ASP A 36 -16.57 23.94 9.43
C ASP A 36 -18.05 24.03 9.83
N ARG A 37 -18.97 23.88 8.87
CA ARG A 37 -20.42 24.03 9.10
C ARG A 37 -21.08 22.79 9.68
N TYR A 38 -20.65 21.61 9.25
CA TYR A 38 -21.34 20.34 9.54
C TYR A 38 -20.51 19.39 10.42
N HIS A 39 -19.58 19.91 11.23
CA HIS A 39 -18.69 19.10 12.06
C HIS A 39 -19.42 18.00 12.87
N GLU A 40 -20.48 18.37 13.60
CA GLU A 40 -21.25 17.41 14.42
C GLU A 40 -22.00 16.37 13.57
N GLU A 41 -22.58 16.79 12.44
CA GLU A 41 -23.26 15.86 11.53
C GLU A 41 -22.25 14.90 10.89
N LEU A 42 -21.06 15.39 10.49
CA LEU A 42 -19.97 14.54 9.99
C LEU A 42 -19.54 13.52 11.04
N LYS A 43 -19.46 13.91 12.32
CA LYS A 43 -19.16 12.99 13.43
C LYS A 43 -20.20 11.87 13.49
N LYS A 44 -21.48 12.22 13.45
CA LYS A 44 -22.60 11.26 13.45
C LYS A 44 -22.52 10.29 12.26
N TRP A 45 -22.28 10.79 11.05
CA TRP A 45 -22.19 9.96 9.85
C TRP A 45 -20.94 9.07 9.84
N ALA A 46 -19.80 9.57 10.33
CA ALA A 46 -18.56 8.80 10.38
C ALA A 46 -18.56 7.72 11.46
N ILE A 47 -19.24 7.93 12.60
CA ILE A 47 -19.07 7.10 13.80
C ILE A 47 -20.38 6.44 14.25
N GLU A 48 -21.43 7.22 14.47
CA GLU A 48 -22.67 6.73 15.10
C GLU A 48 -23.45 5.80 14.17
N LEU A 49 -23.77 6.26 12.95
CA LEU A 49 -24.55 5.49 12.00
C LEU A 49 -23.88 4.16 11.60
N PRO A 50 -22.54 4.11 11.35
CA PRO A 50 -21.87 2.84 11.06
C PRO A 50 -21.90 1.87 12.24
N LYS A 51 -21.74 2.35 13.49
CA LYS A 51 -21.86 1.51 14.68
C LYS A 51 -23.28 0.97 14.85
N GLU A 52 -24.29 1.82 14.68
CA GLU A 52 -25.70 1.40 14.71
C GLU A 52 -25.99 0.32 13.67
N TYR A 53 -25.47 0.49 12.44
CA TYR A 53 -25.58 -0.52 11.38
C TYR A 53 -24.97 -1.84 11.83
N ARG A 54 -23.72 -1.85 12.30
CA ARG A 54 -23.04 -3.06 12.79
C ARG A 54 -23.83 -3.71 13.93
N ASN A 55 -24.25 -2.93 14.92
CA ASN A 55 -24.97 -3.43 16.09
C ASN A 55 -26.25 -4.15 15.68
N ARG A 56 -27.03 -3.57 14.75
CA ARG A 56 -28.23 -4.22 14.21
C ARG A 56 -27.92 -5.56 13.55
N VAL A 57 -26.87 -5.60 12.72
CA VAL A 57 -26.48 -6.82 12.00
C VAL A 57 -25.98 -7.90 12.97
N LEU A 58 -25.14 -7.55 13.94
CA LEU A 58 -24.62 -8.51 14.92
C LEU A 58 -25.67 -8.99 15.92
N PHE A 59 -26.60 -8.13 16.34
CA PHE A 59 -27.71 -8.53 17.22
C PHE A 59 -28.57 -9.62 16.57
N SER A 60 -28.76 -9.58 15.25
CA SER A 60 -29.54 -10.58 14.52
C SER A 60 -28.97 -12.02 14.58
N ILE A 61 -27.70 -12.17 14.95
CA ILE A 61 -27.01 -13.46 15.03
C ILE A 61 -26.54 -13.82 16.45
N GLU A 62 -26.81 -12.97 17.45
CA GLU A 62 -26.24 -13.09 18.80
C GLU A 62 -26.48 -14.48 19.43
N GLU A 63 -27.74 -14.91 19.47
CA GLU A 63 -28.13 -16.18 20.08
C GLU A 63 -27.44 -17.37 19.39
N GLN A 64 -27.48 -17.40 18.05
CA GLN A 64 -26.82 -18.44 17.25
C GLN A 64 -25.30 -18.43 17.48
N PHE A 65 -24.68 -17.26 17.43
CA PHE A 65 -23.23 -17.11 17.55
C PHE A 65 -22.74 -17.59 18.91
N ASN A 66 -23.40 -17.18 19.99
CA ASN A 66 -22.94 -17.45 21.36
C ASN A 66 -22.95 -18.93 21.75
N VAL A 67 -23.80 -19.75 21.13
CA VAL A 67 -23.90 -21.21 21.40
C VAL A 67 -23.13 -22.07 20.39
N SER A 68 -22.61 -21.46 19.32
CA SER A 68 -21.92 -22.17 18.23
C SER A 68 -20.48 -22.55 18.58
N SER A 69 -19.96 -23.56 17.88
CA SER A 69 -18.53 -23.89 17.89
C SER A 69 -17.68 -22.80 17.21
N LEU A 70 -16.36 -22.83 17.41
CA LEU A 70 -15.44 -21.83 16.85
C LEU A 70 -15.50 -21.76 15.31
N ASP A 71 -15.54 -22.91 14.64
CA ASP A 71 -15.64 -22.98 13.17
C ASP A 71 -16.98 -22.44 12.67
N GLU A 72 -18.07 -22.70 13.41
CA GLU A 72 -19.39 -22.15 13.09
C GLU A 72 -19.43 -20.64 13.31
N LYS A 73 -18.88 -20.14 14.42
CA LYS A 73 -18.71 -18.71 14.73
C LYS A 73 -17.98 -18.00 13.60
N TYR A 74 -16.87 -18.56 13.13
CA TYR A 74 -16.10 -18.00 12.01
C TYR A 74 -16.96 -17.90 10.73
N ASN A 75 -17.69 -18.96 10.39
CA ASN A 75 -18.58 -18.97 9.22
C ASN A 75 -19.80 -18.04 9.37
N ILE A 76 -20.31 -17.84 10.58
CA ILE A 76 -21.36 -16.86 10.88
C ILE A 76 -20.83 -15.44 10.59
N LEU A 77 -19.66 -15.07 11.12
CA LEU A 77 -19.06 -13.75 10.84
C LEU A 77 -18.73 -13.55 9.37
N LYS A 78 -18.30 -14.60 8.66
CA LYS A 78 -18.07 -14.55 7.22
C LYS A 78 -19.34 -14.18 6.44
N ARG A 79 -20.52 -14.62 6.89
CA ARG A 79 -21.82 -14.20 6.31
C ARG A 79 -22.16 -12.75 6.65
N ILE A 80 -21.94 -12.33 7.89
CA ILE A 80 -22.11 -10.93 8.30
C ILE A 80 -21.23 -9.98 7.48
N LEU A 81 -20.02 -10.43 7.14
CA LEU A 81 -19.11 -9.66 6.31
C LEU A 81 -19.72 -9.32 4.93
N ILE A 82 -20.45 -10.26 4.32
CA ILE A 82 -21.17 -10.07 3.05
C ILE A 82 -22.31 -9.05 3.21
N GLU A 83 -22.98 -9.04 4.36
CA GLU A 83 -24.04 -8.07 4.65
C GLU A 83 -23.49 -6.65 4.78
N ILE A 84 -22.39 -6.47 5.53
CA ILE A 84 -21.69 -5.17 5.63
C ILE A 84 -21.14 -4.74 4.25
N GLU A 85 -20.60 -5.67 3.46
CA GLU A 85 -20.17 -5.39 2.08
C GLU A 85 -21.31 -4.89 1.19
N SER A 86 -22.53 -5.42 1.40
CA SER A 86 -23.71 -5.00 0.66
C SER A 86 -24.11 -3.57 0.98
N GLU A 87 -23.85 -3.09 2.20
CA GLU A 87 -24.04 -1.68 2.57
C GLU A 87 -23.02 -0.76 1.89
N LEU A 88 -21.75 -1.17 1.81
CA LEU A 88 -20.76 -0.45 0.99
C LEU A 88 -21.25 -0.36 -0.46
N LYS A 89 -21.67 -1.48 -1.05
CA LYS A 89 -22.21 -1.52 -2.42
C LYS A 89 -23.37 -0.55 -2.61
N ARG A 90 -24.34 -0.53 -1.69
CA ARG A 90 -25.55 0.31 -1.77
C ARG A 90 -25.23 1.80 -1.95
N VAL A 91 -24.19 2.28 -1.26
CA VAL A 91 -23.79 3.69 -1.34
C VAL A 91 -22.82 3.92 -2.50
N VAL A 92 -21.79 3.07 -2.63
CA VAL A 92 -20.77 3.21 -3.68
C VAL A 92 -21.37 3.14 -5.09
N SER A 93 -22.38 2.30 -5.34
CA SER A 93 -22.95 2.14 -6.68
C SER A 93 -23.69 3.37 -7.23
N LYS A 94 -23.92 4.40 -6.41
CA LYS A 94 -24.59 5.64 -6.83
C LYS A 94 -23.74 6.49 -7.78
N HIS A 95 -22.42 6.40 -7.67
CA HIS A 95 -21.48 7.25 -8.41
C HIS A 95 -20.40 6.42 -9.13
N SER A 96 -19.70 7.06 -10.05
CA SER A 96 -18.58 6.49 -10.78
C SER A 96 -17.37 6.21 -9.88
N VAL A 97 -16.48 5.33 -10.34
CA VAL A 97 -15.21 5.03 -9.65
C VAL A 97 -14.38 6.31 -9.46
N PHE A 98 -14.27 7.13 -10.52
CA PHE A 98 -13.56 8.40 -10.45
C PHE A 98 -14.15 9.33 -9.40
N TYR A 99 -15.48 9.50 -9.40
CA TYR A 99 -16.15 10.39 -8.47
C TYR A 99 -15.79 10.08 -7.01
N TRP A 100 -15.90 8.81 -6.61
CA TRP A 100 -15.57 8.41 -5.24
C TRP A 100 -14.09 8.52 -4.92
N LEU A 101 -13.18 8.10 -5.81
CA LEU A 101 -11.75 8.28 -5.61
C LEU A 101 -11.38 9.77 -5.49
N HIS A 102 -12.03 10.62 -6.30
CA HIS A 102 -11.85 12.07 -6.26
C HIS A 102 -12.26 12.60 -4.89
N VAL A 103 -13.48 12.32 -4.42
CA VAL A 103 -13.97 12.79 -3.12
C VAL A 103 -13.12 12.25 -1.98
N TYR A 104 -12.89 10.93 -1.94
CA TYR A 104 -12.29 10.25 -0.80
C TYR A 104 -10.85 10.67 -0.54
N ARG A 105 -10.04 10.80 -1.60
CA ARG A 105 -8.61 11.10 -1.47
C ARG A 105 -8.31 12.55 -1.09
N ARG A 106 -9.33 13.37 -0.84
CA ARG A 106 -9.19 14.74 -0.29
C ARG A 106 -9.43 14.80 1.21
N ILE A 107 -9.82 13.67 1.81
CA ILE A 107 -9.91 13.50 3.26
C ILE A 107 -8.57 12.94 3.76
N ALA A 108 -8.03 13.53 4.83
CA ALA A 108 -6.77 13.10 5.42
C ALA A 108 -6.83 11.63 5.87
N PRO A 109 -5.78 10.81 5.69
CA PRO A 109 -5.74 9.40 6.07
C PRO A 109 -5.72 9.23 7.59
N TYR A 110 -6.90 9.21 8.18
CA TYR A 110 -7.08 9.12 9.62
C TYR A 110 -8.45 8.52 9.95
N LEU A 111 -8.53 7.80 11.06
CA LEU A 111 -9.76 7.26 11.61
C LEU A 111 -10.04 7.94 12.95
N ALA A 112 -11.27 8.38 13.18
CA ALA A 112 -11.64 9.00 14.45
C ALA A 112 -11.49 8.01 15.62
N ASP A 113 -10.88 8.43 16.72
CA ASP A 113 -10.62 7.59 17.90
C ASP A 113 -11.90 6.97 18.48
N ASP A 114 -13.02 7.69 18.38
CA ASP A 114 -14.33 7.24 18.84
C ASP A 114 -14.91 6.10 17.97
N LEU A 115 -14.30 5.73 16.83
CA LEU A 115 -14.83 4.71 15.92
C LEU A 115 -14.73 3.29 16.48
N GLY A 116 -13.72 3.02 17.33
CA GLY A 116 -13.58 1.79 18.10
C GLY A 116 -12.19 1.62 18.71
N ASN A 117 -11.87 0.40 19.14
CA ASN A 117 -10.73 0.15 20.03
C ASN A 117 -9.34 0.19 19.36
N ASN A 118 -9.25 0.32 18.04
CA ASN A 118 -7.97 0.41 17.35
C ASN A 118 -8.10 1.31 16.13
N THR A 119 -7.42 2.45 16.17
CA THR A 119 -7.33 3.43 15.08
C THR A 119 -5.86 3.67 14.69
N SER A 120 -4.99 2.67 14.91
CA SER A 120 -3.58 2.74 14.56
C SER A 120 -3.38 2.97 13.07
N GLU A 121 -2.18 3.40 12.70
CA GLU A 121 -1.80 3.73 11.34
C GLU A 121 -1.92 2.53 10.38
N GLU A 122 -1.65 1.32 10.85
CA GLU A 122 -1.86 0.09 10.09
C GLU A 122 -3.35 -0.15 9.85
N THR A 123 -4.18 0.10 10.87
CA THR A 123 -5.64 0.00 10.74
C THR A 123 -6.17 1.02 9.74
N VAL A 124 -5.65 2.26 9.74
CA VAL A 124 -5.97 3.28 8.73
C VAL A 124 -5.65 2.77 7.33
N ILE A 125 -4.44 2.24 7.10
CA ILE A 125 -4.03 1.69 5.78
C ILE A 125 -5.00 0.60 5.32
N VAL A 126 -5.35 -0.33 6.20
CA VAL A 126 -6.22 -1.46 5.85
C VAL A 126 -7.66 -1.01 5.57
N VAL A 127 -8.23 -0.16 6.43
CA VAL A 127 -9.61 0.36 6.26
C VAL A 127 -9.73 1.18 4.97
N ARG A 128 -8.76 2.06 4.71
CA ARG A 128 -8.70 2.82 3.45
C ARG A 128 -8.55 1.89 2.25
N GLY A 129 -7.73 0.84 2.37
CA GLY A 129 -7.58 -0.20 1.35
C GLY A 129 -8.90 -0.88 1.01
N TYR A 130 -9.69 -1.25 2.02
CA TYR A 130 -11.01 -1.86 1.82
C TYR A 130 -12.00 -0.91 1.16
N LEU A 131 -12.06 0.36 1.57
CA LEU A 131 -12.95 1.32 0.93
C LEU A 131 -12.56 1.57 -0.54
N GLU A 132 -11.27 1.72 -0.84
CA GLU A 132 -10.82 1.84 -2.23
C GLU A 132 -11.16 0.59 -3.06
N GLN A 133 -10.99 -0.61 -2.51
CA GLN A 133 -11.40 -1.84 -3.20
C GLN A 133 -12.92 -1.89 -3.42
N ALA A 134 -13.72 -1.44 -2.45
CA ALA A 134 -15.16 -1.32 -2.61
C ALA A 134 -15.51 -0.31 -3.71
N ILE A 135 -14.80 0.83 -3.80
CA ILE A 135 -14.96 1.81 -4.88
C ILE A 135 -14.67 1.17 -6.24
N TYR A 136 -13.58 0.43 -6.40
CA TYR A 136 -13.29 -0.27 -7.65
C TYR A 136 -14.32 -1.35 -7.98
N LYS A 137 -14.76 -2.11 -6.97
CA LYS A 137 -15.68 -3.24 -7.13
C LYS A 137 -17.11 -2.82 -7.42
N TYR A 138 -17.58 -1.71 -6.85
CA TYR A 138 -18.99 -1.34 -6.87
C TYR A 138 -19.28 0.02 -7.50
N GLY A 139 -18.27 0.85 -7.76
CA GLY A 139 -18.45 2.12 -8.45
C GLY A 139 -18.95 1.87 -9.87
N SER A 140 -19.88 2.70 -10.34
CA SER A 140 -20.48 2.48 -11.65
C SER A 140 -19.48 2.79 -12.77
N LEU A 141 -19.13 1.79 -13.59
CA LEU A 141 -18.31 1.99 -14.79
C LEU A 141 -19.10 2.66 -15.94
N LYS A 142 -20.43 2.68 -15.84
CA LYS A 142 -21.33 3.23 -16.87
C LYS A 142 -21.75 4.67 -16.61
N LYS A 143 -21.51 5.17 -15.39
CA LYS A 143 -21.90 6.52 -15.00
C LYS A 143 -20.83 7.51 -15.45
N SER A 144 -21.24 8.50 -16.23
CA SER A 144 -20.37 9.54 -16.79
C SER A 144 -20.95 10.94 -16.62
N ASP A 145 -22.08 11.08 -15.92
CA ASP A 145 -22.77 12.36 -15.69
C ASP A 145 -22.37 13.05 -14.37
N ASP A 146 -21.56 12.39 -13.51
CA ASP A 146 -21.12 12.92 -12.22
C ASP A 146 -19.76 13.64 -12.23
N TYR A 147 -19.12 13.70 -13.39
CA TYR A 147 -17.94 14.52 -13.65
C TYR A 147 -17.95 15.02 -15.10
N ALA A 148 -17.12 16.03 -15.37
CA ALA A 148 -16.87 16.51 -16.74
C ALA A 148 -15.54 17.27 -16.81
N ALA A 149 -15.05 17.53 -18.02
CA ALA A 149 -13.96 18.47 -18.23
C ALA A 149 -14.41 19.90 -17.87
N SER A 150 -13.59 20.64 -17.14
CA SER A 150 -13.88 22.02 -16.72
C SER A 150 -14.06 23.01 -17.88
N THR A 151 -13.64 22.63 -19.08
CA THR A 151 -13.83 23.37 -20.34
C THR A 151 -15.20 23.14 -20.98
N GLU A 152 -15.92 22.10 -20.54
CA GLU A 152 -17.17 21.62 -21.13
C GLU A 152 -18.38 21.83 -20.22
N VAL A 153 -18.17 22.35 -19.02
CA VAL A 153 -19.22 22.68 -18.06
C VAL A 153 -19.20 24.14 -17.66
N GLU A 154 -20.40 24.67 -17.39
CA GLU A 154 -20.54 26.02 -16.86
C GLU A 154 -19.99 26.07 -15.43
N PHE A 155 -19.36 27.21 -15.08
CA PHE A 155 -18.79 27.39 -13.75
C PHE A 155 -19.85 27.32 -12.63
N SER A 156 -21.12 27.57 -12.95
CA SER A 156 -22.26 27.42 -12.04
C SER A 156 -22.60 25.97 -11.69
N ASP A 157 -22.10 25.01 -12.47
CA ASP A 157 -22.48 23.59 -12.33
C ASP A 157 -21.35 22.80 -11.65
N ILE A 158 -20.15 23.38 -11.55
CA ILE A 158 -19.02 22.80 -10.83
C ILE A 158 -19.37 22.63 -9.35
N LEU A 159 -19.18 21.41 -8.86
CA LEU A 159 -19.58 20.95 -7.54
C LEU A 159 -21.07 21.19 -7.26
N GLY A 160 -21.94 20.95 -8.24
CA GLY A 160 -23.39 21.21 -8.10
C GLY A 160 -23.71 22.67 -7.79
N GLY A 161 -22.82 23.60 -8.18
CA GLY A 161 -22.93 25.03 -7.91
C GLY A 161 -22.48 25.49 -6.52
N TYR A 162 -22.06 24.58 -5.63
CA TYR A 162 -21.52 24.94 -4.31
C TYR A 162 -20.30 25.85 -4.42
N LEU A 163 -19.43 25.61 -5.40
CA LEU A 163 -18.23 26.42 -5.60
C LEU A 163 -18.57 27.89 -5.82
N LEU A 164 -19.44 28.17 -6.80
CA LEU A 164 -19.86 29.53 -7.12
C LEU A 164 -20.54 30.21 -5.93
N ASN A 165 -21.41 29.48 -5.21
CA ASN A 165 -22.15 30.01 -4.07
C ASN A 165 -21.21 30.42 -2.93
N ILE A 166 -20.27 29.55 -2.56
CA ILE A 166 -19.31 29.83 -1.48
C ILE A 166 -18.33 30.92 -1.89
N MET A 167 -17.86 30.92 -3.14
CA MET A 167 -16.97 31.97 -3.63
C MET A 167 -17.65 33.35 -3.65
N LYS A 168 -18.93 33.44 -4.02
CA LYS A 168 -19.70 34.71 -3.95
C LYS A 168 -19.85 35.23 -2.51
N LYS A 169 -19.90 34.33 -1.52
CA LYS A 169 -19.98 34.68 -0.09
C LYS A 169 -18.65 35.22 0.43
N ASN A 170 -17.53 34.63 -0.01
CA ASN A 170 -16.22 34.83 0.61
C ASN A 170 -15.25 35.70 -0.20
N LEU A 171 -15.51 35.95 -1.50
CA LEU A 171 -14.59 36.63 -2.41
C LEU A 171 -15.26 37.77 -3.19
N THR A 172 -14.44 38.67 -3.74
CA THR A 172 -14.94 39.77 -4.57
C THR A 172 -15.42 39.27 -5.93
N LYS A 173 -16.38 39.97 -6.56
CA LYS A 173 -16.85 39.64 -7.92
C LYS A 173 -15.70 39.50 -8.94
N GLY A 174 -14.67 40.32 -8.81
CA GLY A 174 -13.48 40.27 -9.67
C GLY A 174 -12.66 39.00 -9.47
N ASP A 175 -12.45 38.58 -8.21
CA ASP A 175 -11.73 37.34 -7.90
C ASP A 175 -12.51 36.10 -8.37
N VAL A 176 -13.83 36.07 -8.21
CA VAL A 176 -14.68 34.97 -8.70
C VAL A 176 -14.59 34.85 -10.22
N LYS A 177 -14.72 35.98 -10.95
CA LYS A 177 -14.59 35.98 -12.42
C LYS A 177 -13.22 35.48 -12.87
N HIS A 178 -12.14 35.96 -12.22
CA HIS A 178 -10.79 35.54 -12.54
C HIS A 178 -10.59 34.02 -12.35
N TYR A 179 -11.17 33.46 -11.29
CA TYR A 179 -11.09 32.03 -11.01
C TYR A 179 -11.91 31.19 -12.00
N ALA A 180 -13.12 31.63 -12.35
CA ALA A 180 -13.94 30.99 -13.38
C ALA A 180 -13.24 30.96 -14.74
N ASP A 181 -12.62 32.08 -15.14
CA ASP A 181 -11.83 32.20 -16.37
C ASP A 181 -10.58 31.30 -16.37
N PHE A 182 -10.03 31.00 -15.18
CA PHE A 182 -8.90 30.09 -15.02
C PHE A 182 -9.33 28.63 -15.18
N LEU A 183 -10.39 28.21 -14.48
CA LEU A 183 -10.87 26.82 -14.55
C LEU A 183 -11.35 26.44 -15.95
N SER A 184 -12.09 27.33 -16.63
CA SER A 184 -12.62 27.09 -17.98
C SER A 184 -11.55 26.93 -19.06
N LYS A 185 -10.27 27.18 -18.73
CA LYS A 185 -9.11 26.99 -19.63
C LYS A 185 -8.17 25.87 -19.21
N SER A 186 -8.40 25.26 -18.05
CA SER A 186 -7.46 24.32 -17.43
C SER A 186 -7.62 22.85 -17.87
N ASN A 187 -8.71 22.52 -18.57
CA ASN A 187 -9.08 21.16 -18.99
C ASN A 187 -8.84 20.10 -17.89
N GLN A 188 -9.41 20.33 -16.70
CA GLN A 188 -9.31 19.40 -15.57
C GLN A 188 -10.67 18.75 -15.32
N LEU A 189 -10.68 17.49 -14.86
CA LEU A 189 -11.92 16.84 -14.45
C LEU A 189 -12.47 17.47 -13.15
N VAL A 190 -13.73 17.87 -13.19
CA VAL A 190 -14.50 18.46 -12.08
C VAL A 190 -15.77 17.65 -11.84
N LEU A 191 -16.23 17.59 -10.58
CA LEU A 191 -17.49 16.91 -10.25
C LEU A 191 -18.69 17.81 -10.54
N THR A 192 -19.76 17.23 -11.06
CA THR A 192 -21.00 17.94 -11.48
C THR A 192 -22.18 17.59 -10.58
N GLU A 193 -22.31 16.34 -10.13
CA GLU A 193 -23.41 15.88 -9.25
C GLU A 193 -23.12 16.01 -7.75
N PHE A 194 -22.21 16.91 -7.37
CA PHE A 194 -21.82 17.07 -5.98
C PHE A 194 -22.87 17.74 -5.11
N SER A 195 -23.00 17.26 -3.87
CA SER A 195 -23.81 17.87 -2.81
C SER A 195 -23.19 17.64 -1.43
N GLU A 196 -23.70 18.32 -0.40
CA GLU A 196 -23.27 18.09 1.00
C GLU A 196 -23.41 16.62 1.41
N THR A 197 -24.46 15.93 0.94
CA THR A 197 -24.67 14.50 1.23
C THR A 197 -23.57 13.62 0.65
N THR A 198 -22.83 14.06 -0.37
CA THR A 198 -21.64 13.34 -0.86
C THR A 198 -20.56 13.26 0.21
N ILE A 199 -20.34 14.36 0.96
CA ILE A 199 -19.36 14.37 2.05
C ILE A 199 -19.85 13.49 3.20
N PHE A 200 -21.13 13.56 3.52
CA PHE A 200 -21.73 12.68 4.54
C PHE A 200 -21.60 11.19 4.17
N ASP A 201 -21.96 10.84 2.92
CA ASP A 201 -21.88 9.47 2.40
C ASP A 201 -20.45 8.94 2.44
N ILE A 202 -19.42 9.73 2.11
CA ILE A 202 -18.03 9.23 2.12
C ILE A 202 -17.48 9.00 3.52
N TYR A 203 -17.85 9.84 4.51
CA TYR A 203 -17.50 9.61 5.91
C TYR A 203 -18.23 8.39 6.48
N TYR A 204 -19.50 8.20 6.12
CA TYR A 204 -20.25 6.99 6.44
C TYR A 204 -19.61 5.74 5.84
N LEU A 205 -19.20 5.80 4.57
CA LEU A 205 -18.49 4.71 3.91
C LEU A 205 -17.17 4.35 4.62
N GLU A 206 -16.37 5.33 5.06
CA GLU A 206 -15.15 5.07 5.83
C GLU A 206 -15.47 4.40 7.17
N GLY A 207 -16.54 4.84 7.85
CA GLY A 207 -17.01 4.20 9.07
C GLY A 207 -17.53 2.78 8.86
N ILE A 208 -18.25 2.49 7.77
CA ILE A 208 -18.69 1.13 7.41
C ILE A 208 -17.50 0.25 7.03
N ALA A 209 -16.51 0.77 6.30
CA ALA A 209 -15.26 0.07 6.01
C ALA A 209 -14.48 -0.28 7.28
N TYR A 210 -14.53 0.58 8.30
CA TYR A 210 -14.01 0.24 9.62
C TYR A 210 -14.80 -0.89 10.28
N GLN A 211 -16.15 -0.88 10.23
CA GLN A 211 -16.93 -2.00 10.79
C GLN A 211 -16.67 -3.31 10.05
N TYR A 212 -16.42 -3.25 8.74
CA TYR A 212 -15.97 -4.38 7.93
C TYR A 212 -14.62 -4.91 8.43
N TRP A 213 -13.64 -4.03 8.64
CA TRP A 213 -12.35 -4.38 9.24
C TRP A 213 -12.50 -4.97 10.65
N TYR A 214 -13.40 -4.40 11.47
CA TYR A 214 -13.67 -4.87 12.83
C TYR A 214 -14.11 -6.33 12.82
N VAL A 215 -15.09 -6.69 11.99
CA VAL A 215 -15.55 -8.09 11.87
C VAL A 215 -14.43 -9.00 11.36
N LEU A 216 -13.64 -8.56 10.37
CA LEU A 216 -12.47 -9.31 9.90
C LEU A 216 -11.42 -9.53 10.99
N ALA A 217 -11.17 -8.53 11.86
CA ALA A 217 -10.25 -8.68 12.98
C ALA A 217 -10.73 -9.76 13.95
N LYS A 218 -12.04 -9.83 14.23
CA LYS A 218 -12.64 -10.89 15.05
C LYS A 218 -12.58 -12.26 14.38
N MET A 219 -12.79 -12.32 13.06
CA MET A 219 -12.59 -13.56 12.29
C MET A 219 -11.14 -14.05 12.39
N ARG A 220 -10.15 -13.15 12.31
CA ARG A 220 -8.74 -13.52 12.51
C ARG A 220 -8.46 -14.06 13.92
N ALA A 221 -9.10 -13.51 14.95
CA ALA A 221 -8.97 -14.02 16.31
C ALA A 221 -9.54 -15.44 16.43
N LEU A 222 -10.76 -15.68 15.93
CA LEU A 222 -11.36 -17.02 15.86
C LEU A 222 -10.45 -17.99 15.10
N GLY A 223 -9.91 -17.58 13.95
CA GLY A 223 -8.96 -18.36 13.14
C GLY A 223 -7.68 -18.77 13.86
N LYS A 224 -7.28 -18.02 14.90
CA LYS A 224 -6.14 -18.32 15.78
C LYS A 224 -6.54 -19.14 17.01
N GLY A 225 -7.79 -19.59 17.11
CA GLY A 225 -8.30 -20.39 18.22
C GLY A 225 -8.81 -19.57 19.41
N ILE A 226 -9.04 -18.26 19.24
CA ILE A 226 -9.56 -17.39 20.31
C ILE A 226 -11.07 -17.35 20.21
N ASP A 227 -11.77 -17.83 21.25
CA ASP A 227 -13.22 -17.81 21.27
C ASP A 227 -13.78 -16.40 21.47
N ALA A 228 -15.02 -16.16 21.06
CA ALA A 228 -15.68 -14.87 21.22
C ALA A 228 -17.18 -15.01 21.51
N THR A 229 -17.76 -13.95 22.07
CA THR A 229 -19.20 -13.80 22.32
C THR A 229 -19.70 -12.45 21.80
N ILE A 230 -20.96 -12.40 21.38
CA ILE A 230 -21.67 -11.17 21.04
C ILE A 230 -22.48 -10.74 22.27
N THR A 231 -22.40 -9.46 22.61
CA THR A 231 -23.21 -8.83 23.65
C THR A 231 -24.51 -8.27 23.10
N SER A 232 -25.47 -8.01 23.99
CA SER A 232 -26.79 -7.45 23.64
C SER A 232 -26.74 -6.04 23.04
N ASP A 233 -25.63 -5.32 23.19
CA ASP A 233 -25.35 -4.03 22.57
C ASP A 233 -24.55 -4.14 21.25
N GLY A 234 -24.35 -5.36 20.73
CA GLY A 234 -23.80 -5.61 19.40
C GLY A 234 -22.27 -5.50 19.33
N TYR A 235 -21.56 -5.84 20.40
CA TYR A 235 -20.09 -5.94 20.42
C TYR A 235 -19.64 -7.39 20.46
N ILE A 236 -18.51 -7.67 19.80
CA ILE A 236 -17.83 -8.97 19.86
C ILE A 236 -16.71 -8.89 20.90
N ASN A 237 -16.90 -9.59 22.01
CA ASN A 237 -15.94 -9.76 23.09
C ASN A 237 -15.13 -11.04 22.86
N GLU A 238 -13.82 -10.89 22.78
CA GLU A 238 -12.88 -12.01 22.65
C GLU A 238 -12.55 -12.54 24.05
N ASN A 239 -12.69 -13.85 24.24
CA ASN A 239 -12.38 -14.54 25.49
C ASN A 239 -10.93 -15.01 25.45
N ARG A 240 -10.00 -14.08 25.71
CA ARG A 240 -8.55 -14.33 25.64
C ARG A 240 -8.00 -14.82 26.97
N SER A 241 -7.07 -15.78 26.92
CA SER A 241 -6.16 -16.06 28.04
C SER A 241 -4.99 -15.06 28.06
N ASP A 242 -4.32 -14.93 29.20
CA ASP A 242 -3.11 -14.09 29.34
C ASP A 242 -2.03 -14.44 28.29
N GLU A 243 -1.88 -15.74 27.98
CA GLU A 243 -0.96 -16.21 26.95
C GLU A 243 -1.40 -15.73 25.55
N GLN A 244 -2.69 -15.86 25.21
CA GLN A 244 -3.20 -15.40 23.92
C GLN A 244 -3.04 -13.89 23.74
N ASP A 245 -3.27 -13.11 24.80
CA ASP A 245 -3.04 -11.67 24.78
C ASP A 245 -1.57 -11.32 24.51
N LEU A 246 -0.64 -12.03 25.15
CA LEU A 246 0.80 -11.86 24.92
C LEU A 246 1.19 -12.19 23.47
N LEU A 247 0.68 -13.30 22.92
CA LEU A 247 0.99 -13.73 21.56
C LEU A 247 0.45 -12.76 20.51
N ILE A 248 -0.78 -12.24 20.68
CA ILE A 248 -1.38 -11.23 19.80
C ILE A 248 -0.58 -9.93 19.85
N THR A 249 -0.31 -9.44 21.06
CA THR A 249 0.45 -8.21 21.27
C THR A 249 1.83 -8.31 20.61
N SER A 250 2.49 -9.47 20.73
CA SER A 250 3.76 -9.71 20.07
C SER A 250 3.65 -9.72 18.55
N PHE A 251 2.63 -10.38 17.98
CA PHE A 251 2.42 -10.40 16.54
C PHE A 251 2.14 -9.00 15.96
N ASP A 252 1.28 -8.23 16.61
CA ASP A 252 0.92 -6.88 16.16
C ASP A 252 2.13 -5.95 16.23
N LYS A 253 2.87 -5.97 17.36
CA LYS A 253 4.12 -5.21 17.50
C LYS A 253 5.14 -5.54 16.41
N ARG A 254 5.36 -6.83 16.13
CA ARG A 254 6.32 -7.27 15.09
C ARG A 254 5.89 -6.85 13.69
N ASN A 255 4.59 -6.71 13.41
CA ASN A 255 4.11 -6.13 12.16
C ASN A 255 4.33 -4.63 12.06
N VAL A 256 4.11 -3.88 13.15
CA VAL A 256 4.39 -2.42 13.22
C VAL A 256 5.89 -2.16 13.01
N ASP A 257 6.74 -2.94 13.67
CA ASP A 257 8.19 -2.79 13.59
C ASP A 257 8.75 -3.15 12.19
N ASN A 258 8.04 -3.99 11.42
CA ASN A 258 8.38 -4.32 10.03
C ASN A 258 8.07 -3.12 9.11
N SER A 259 9.02 -2.18 9.02
CA SER A 259 8.88 -0.95 8.23
C SER A 259 8.93 -1.20 6.72
N ALA A 260 8.00 -0.57 5.97
CA ALA A 260 8.03 -0.50 4.50
C ALA A 260 9.32 0.13 3.93
N SER A 261 10.12 0.81 4.76
CA SER A 261 11.43 1.33 4.38
C SER A 261 12.43 0.23 3.97
N PHE A 262 12.20 -1.03 4.35
CA PHE A 262 13.03 -2.17 3.97
C PHE A 262 12.71 -2.76 2.59
N GLY A 263 11.54 -2.46 2.02
CA GLY A 263 11.11 -2.99 0.73
C GLY A 263 9.67 -3.52 0.72
N MET A 264 9.37 -4.32 -0.29
CA MET A 264 8.08 -4.96 -0.56
C MET A 264 8.27 -6.46 -0.63
N THR A 265 7.59 -7.22 0.22
CA THR A 265 7.44 -8.67 0.02
C THR A 265 6.21 -8.92 -0.86
N THR A 266 6.39 -9.51 -2.03
CA THR A 266 5.28 -9.92 -2.91
C THR A 266 4.54 -11.12 -2.32
N ASN A 267 3.31 -11.39 -2.76
CA ASN A 267 2.50 -12.51 -2.26
C ASN A 267 3.12 -13.90 -2.49
N VAL A 268 4.13 -13.99 -3.37
CA VAL A 268 4.96 -15.18 -3.54
C VAL A 268 6.17 -15.21 -2.62
N GLY A 269 6.30 -14.31 -1.64
CA GLY A 269 7.33 -14.35 -0.61
C GLY A 269 8.70 -13.81 -1.03
N THR A 270 8.81 -13.24 -2.22
CA THR A 270 10.06 -12.61 -2.68
C THR A 270 10.15 -11.19 -2.11
N LEU A 271 11.29 -10.87 -1.49
CA LEU A 271 11.57 -9.55 -0.95
C LEU A 271 12.23 -8.66 -2.01
N VAL A 272 11.60 -7.53 -2.33
CA VAL A 272 12.12 -6.50 -3.24
C VAL A 272 12.49 -5.27 -2.42
N LYS A 273 13.76 -4.86 -2.45
CA LYS A 273 14.24 -3.68 -1.71
C LYS A 273 13.67 -2.40 -2.32
N SER A 274 13.43 -1.38 -1.50
CA SER A 274 13.18 -0.03 -1.99
C SER A 274 14.52 0.68 -2.20
N GLU A 275 14.72 1.29 -3.36
CA GLU A 275 15.94 2.06 -3.66
C GLU A 275 15.59 3.54 -3.83
N LEU A 276 15.93 4.35 -2.83
CA LEU A 276 15.71 5.81 -2.85
C LEU A 276 16.84 6.58 -3.59
N GLY A 277 17.69 5.92 -4.36
CA GLY A 277 18.92 6.50 -4.93
C GLY A 277 19.14 6.34 -6.44
N GLU A 278 18.75 5.22 -7.04
CA GLU A 278 18.85 5.00 -8.49
C GLU A 278 17.52 5.35 -9.17
N THR A 279 17.45 6.49 -9.85
CA THR A 279 16.19 7.02 -10.39
C THR A 279 15.92 6.65 -11.85
N ASN A 280 16.86 5.99 -12.53
CA ASN A 280 16.78 5.87 -13.98
C ASN A 280 15.75 4.83 -14.43
N ASN A 281 15.55 3.74 -13.67
CA ASN A 281 14.63 2.65 -14.03
C ASN A 281 13.67 2.29 -12.88
N THR A 282 13.05 3.29 -12.28
CA THR A 282 12.15 3.11 -11.12
C THR A 282 10.70 3.42 -11.43
N ILE A 283 9.81 2.51 -11.06
CA ILE A 283 8.37 2.73 -11.03
C ILE A 283 8.02 3.62 -9.83
N PHE A 284 7.31 4.71 -10.09
CA PHE A 284 6.75 5.56 -9.03
C PHE A 284 5.42 5.02 -8.50
N CYS A 285 5.33 4.87 -7.18
CA CYS A 285 4.15 4.48 -6.43
C CYS A 285 3.82 5.58 -5.39
N ALA A 286 2.56 5.61 -4.93
CA ALA A 286 2.11 6.51 -3.86
C ALA A 286 1.59 5.71 -2.65
N LEU A 287 2.35 5.66 -1.56
CA LEU A 287 1.93 4.96 -0.34
C LEU A 287 1.11 5.89 0.56
N LEU A 288 0.07 5.38 1.21
CA LEU A 288 -0.72 6.18 2.13
C LEU A 288 0.15 6.74 3.27
N ASN A 289 -0.13 7.97 3.72
CA ASN A 289 0.62 8.68 4.78
C ASN A 289 -0.19 8.80 6.09
N PRO A 290 -0.53 7.69 6.78
CA PRO A 290 -1.32 7.76 8.01
C PRO A 290 -0.59 8.48 9.16
N LEU A 291 0.75 8.39 9.17
CA LEU A 291 1.63 9.07 10.14
C LEU A 291 1.77 10.58 9.88
N ARG A 292 1.20 11.09 8.78
CA ARG A 292 1.21 12.51 8.41
C ARG A 292 2.62 13.11 8.36
N TYR A 293 3.58 12.32 7.86
CA TYR A 293 4.91 12.82 7.58
C TYR A 293 4.82 14.00 6.63
N LYS A 294 5.60 15.02 6.92
CA LYS A 294 5.73 16.17 6.05
C LYS A 294 6.76 15.90 4.97
N ILE A 295 6.68 16.66 3.89
CA ILE A 295 7.69 16.62 2.84
C ILE A 295 9.09 16.94 3.37
N SER A 296 9.20 17.83 4.39
CA SER A 296 10.48 18.08 5.07
C SER A 296 11.10 16.84 5.72
N ASP A 297 10.26 15.93 6.22
CA ASP A 297 10.70 14.72 6.92
C ASP A 297 11.33 13.72 5.94
N LEU A 298 11.01 13.85 4.65
CA LEU A 298 11.62 13.09 3.56
C LEU A 298 12.94 13.70 3.06
N GLY A 299 13.49 14.70 3.76
CA GLY A 299 14.70 15.41 3.36
C GLY A 299 14.50 16.35 2.16
N ILE A 300 13.24 16.58 1.75
CA ILE A 300 12.90 17.49 0.66
C ILE A 300 12.66 18.87 1.29
N ASN A 301 13.36 19.91 0.83
CA ASN A 301 13.16 21.28 1.31
C ASN A 301 12.20 22.05 0.39
N PRO A 302 10.91 22.20 0.74
CA PRO A 302 9.92 22.80 -0.13
C PRO A 302 9.92 24.34 -0.04
N ASN A 303 11.07 25.02 -0.16
CA ASN A 303 11.18 26.50 -0.30
C ASN A 303 10.08 27.35 0.40
N GLY A 304 9.75 27.06 1.67
CA GLY A 304 8.75 27.79 2.48
C GLY A 304 7.31 27.26 2.51
N CYS A 305 6.98 26.14 1.85
CA CYS A 305 5.66 25.49 1.89
C CYS A 305 5.79 24.04 2.39
N ASP A 306 5.97 23.87 3.69
CA ASP A 306 5.96 22.55 4.32
C ASP A 306 4.53 22.05 4.52
N PHE A 307 4.24 20.82 4.08
CA PHE A 307 2.90 20.22 4.13
C PHE A 307 2.99 18.70 4.33
N SER A 308 1.90 18.12 4.85
CA SER A 308 1.71 16.67 4.93
C SER A 308 0.79 16.20 3.81
N PRO A 309 1.29 15.52 2.76
CA PRO A 309 0.43 14.95 1.74
C PRO A 309 -0.35 13.75 2.29
N ASN A 310 -1.44 13.37 1.62
CA ASN A 310 -2.12 12.11 1.93
C ASN A 310 -1.32 10.87 1.50
N PHE A 311 -0.39 11.01 0.55
CA PHE A 311 0.46 9.93 0.06
C PHE A 311 1.95 10.32 0.03
N LEU A 312 2.81 9.37 0.38
CA LEU A 312 4.26 9.44 0.29
C LEU A 312 4.77 8.80 -1.01
N PRO A 313 5.84 9.34 -1.61
CA PRO A 313 6.48 8.71 -2.75
C PRO A 313 7.15 7.38 -2.35
N PHE A 314 7.02 6.37 -3.21
CA PHE A 314 7.74 5.10 -3.10
C PHE A 314 8.22 4.66 -4.48
N PHE A 315 9.39 4.01 -4.54
CA PHE A 315 10.03 3.65 -5.79
C PHE A 315 10.37 2.16 -5.82
N VAL A 316 10.03 1.51 -6.94
CA VAL A 316 10.37 0.11 -7.22
C VAL A 316 11.30 0.07 -8.42
N ASN A 317 12.52 -0.44 -8.24
CA ASN A 317 13.45 -0.66 -9.34
C ASN A 317 12.93 -1.80 -10.23
N VAL A 318 12.74 -1.53 -11.52
CA VAL A 318 12.18 -2.49 -12.49
C VAL A 318 13.08 -3.71 -12.63
N ASP A 319 14.39 -3.52 -12.69
CA ASP A 319 15.34 -4.61 -12.89
C ASP A 319 15.41 -5.51 -11.66
N LEU A 320 15.48 -4.93 -10.46
CA LEU A 320 15.45 -5.72 -9.23
C LEU A 320 14.13 -6.48 -9.06
N PHE A 321 12.99 -5.84 -9.36
CA PHE A 321 11.69 -6.51 -9.31
C PHE A 321 11.63 -7.66 -10.32
N TYR A 322 12.06 -7.45 -11.56
CA TYR A 322 12.08 -8.48 -12.59
C TYR A 322 13.04 -9.62 -12.24
N ASP A 323 14.29 -9.31 -11.89
CA ASP A 323 15.33 -10.30 -11.67
C ASP A 323 14.99 -11.22 -10.49
N SER A 324 14.39 -10.68 -9.42
CA SER A 324 13.91 -11.45 -8.27
C SER A 324 12.68 -12.32 -8.55
N HIS A 325 11.99 -12.13 -9.68
CA HIS A 325 10.80 -12.88 -10.07
C HIS A 325 10.90 -13.61 -11.42
N LYS A 326 12.04 -13.51 -12.12
CA LYS A 326 12.23 -14.09 -13.47
C LYS A 326 11.99 -15.60 -13.51
N TYR A 327 12.15 -16.30 -12.38
CA TYR A 327 11.82 -17.72 -12.27
C TYR A 327 10.32 -18.01 -12.55
N LEU A 328 9.43 -17.03 -12.40
CA LEU A 328 8.01 -17.10 -12.72
C LEU A 328 7.67 -16.71 -14.17
N GLU A 329 8.60 -16.12 -14.92
CA GLU A 329 8.32 -15.48 -16.22
C GLU A 329 7.61 -16.38 -17.22
N LYS A 330 8.06 -17.63 -17.38
CA LYS A 330 7.40 -18.59 -18.29
C LYS A 330 5.95 -18.86 -17.90
N LYS A 331 5.66 -18.93 -16.61
CA LYS A 331 4.31 -19.19 -16.08
C LYS A 331 3.44 -17.95 -16.18
N PHE A 332 4.04 -16.80 -15.90
CA PHE A 332 3.45 -15.49 -16.06
C PHE A 332 2.96 -15.31 -17.50
N LYS A 333 3.85 -15.50 -18.48
CA LYS A 333 3.53 -15.40 -19.90
C LYS A 333 2.44 -16.39 -20.34
N ARG A 334 2.48 -17.62 -19.84
CA ARG A 334 1.42 -18.60 -20.13
C ARG A 334 0.06 -18.20 -19.56
N LYS A 335 0.01 -17.56 -18.39
CA LYS A 335 -1.25 -17.16 -17.74
C LYS A 335 -1.82 -15.89 -18.36
N PHE A 336 -0.97 -14.90 -18.62
CA PHE A 336 -1.40 -13.55 -18.98
C PHE A 336 -1.23 -13.21 -20.46
N GLY A 337 -0.47 -14.00 -21.22
CA GLY A 337 -0.22 -13.80 -22.66
C GLY A 337 1.03 -12.98 -22.98
N PHE A 338 1.48 -12.12 -22.08
CA PHE A 338 2.63 -11.22 -22.24
C PHE A 338 3.73 -11.44 -21.19
N GLY A 339 4.92 -10.90 -21.41
CA GLY A 339 6.05 -11.08 -20.50
C GLY A 339 6.03 -10.19 -19.24
N LEU A 340 6.71 -10.66 -18.18
CA LEU A 340 6.79 -9.93 -16.91
C LEU A 340 7.64 -8.66 -17.04
N LEU A 341 8.74 -8.72 -17.80
CA LEU A 341 9.61 -7.57 -18.03
C LEU A 341 8.85 -6.46 -18.76
N GLU A 342 8.13 -6.83 -19.83
CA GLU A 342 7.31 -5.92 -20.62
C GLU A 342 6.25 -5.23 -19.77
N LEU A 343 5.57 -5.96 -18.87
CA LEU A 343 4.63 -5.38 -17.91
C LEU A 343 5.30 -4.33 -17.02
N CYS A 344 6.45 -4.67 -16.42
CA CYS A 344 7.17 -3.75 -15.53
C CYS A 344 7.63 -2.49 -16.27
N GLN A 345 8.08 -2.63 -17.52
CA GLN A 345 8.49 -1.52 -18.37
C GLN A 345 7.33 -0.59 -18.75
N ILE A 346 6.13 -1.12 -19.03
CA ILE A 346 4.95 -0.29 -19.31
C ILE A 346 4.48 0.46 -18.06
N ILE A 347 4.46 -0.20 -16.89
CA ILE A 347 4.14 0.48 -15.63
C ILE A 347 5.17 1.57 -15.33
N PHE A 348 6.46 1.30 -15.57
CA PHE A 348 7.52 2.30 -15.49
C PHE A 348 7.22 3.50 -16.38
N VAL A 349 6.98 3.29 -17.68
CA VAL A 349 6.67 4.35 -18.66
C VAL A 349 5.46 5.16 -18.21
N LEU A 350 4.35 4.50 -17.84
CA LEU A 350 3.14 5.17 -17.35
C LEU A 350 3.42 6.02 -16.12
N SER A 351 4.12 5.48 -15.12
CA SER A 351 4.43 6.22 -13.90
C SER A 351 5.36 7.41 -14.21
N HIS A 352 6.32 7.22 -15.10
CA HIS A 352 7.28 8.25 -15.51
C HIS A 352 6.63 9.37 -16.31
N ILE A 353 5.80 9.07 -17.31
CA ILE A 353 5.05 10.09 -18.06
C ILE A 353 4.27 10.96 -17.07
N ALA A 354 3.55 10.31 -16.16
CA ALA A 354 2.65 10.98 -15.23
C ALA A 354 3.38 11.87 -14.21
N ILE A 355 4.60 11.52 -13.77
CA ILE A 355 5.41 12.36 -12.87
C ILE A 355 6.34 13.34 -13.63
N SER A 356 6.65 13.05 -14.89
CA SER A 356 7.59 13.83 -15.70
C SER A 356 7.11 15.26 -15.89
N ARG A 357 8.06 16.17 -16.00
CA ARG A 357 7.85 17.63 -16.01
C ARG A 357 7.27 18.17 -17.33
N THR A 358 7.05 17.31 -18.32
CA THR A 358 6.72 17.71 -19.69
C THR A 358 5.23 17.60 -19.96
N ASP A 359 4.46 18.60 -19.53
CA ASP A 359 3.24 18.97 -20.23
C ASP A 359 3.66 19.48 -21.62
N HIS A 360 3.75 18.59 -22.61
CA HIS A 360 4.34 18.85 -23.93
C HIS A 360 3.61 19.93 -24.76
N LYS A 361 2.44 20.41 -24.32
CA LYS A 361 1.63 21.35 -25.11
C LYS A 361 1.51 22.78 -24.54
N THR A 362 1.91 23.06 -23.28
CA THR A 362 1.52 24.35 -22.63
C THR A 362 2.63 25.16 -21.93
N HIS A 363 3.91 24.80 -22.01
CA HIS A 363 4.96 25.57 -21.30
C HIS A 363 5.90 26.34 -22.22
N LYS A 364 5.40 27.44 -22.80
CA LYS A 364 6.26 28.55 -23.25
C LYS A 364 6.37 29.70 -22.23
N GLN A 365 5.72 29.65 -21.06
CA GLN A 365 5.71 30.80 -20.14
C GLN A 365 5.68 30.53 -18.62
N ALA A 366 5.85 29.30 -18.11
CA ALA A 366 5.96 29.11 -16.64
C ALA A 366 7.38 29.37 -16.12
N SER A 367 7.77 30.65 -16.09
CA SER A 367 8.82 31.08 -15.16
C SER A 367 8.28 31.00 -13.72
N ARG A 368 8.90 30.19 -12.86
CA ARG A 368 9.16 30.37 -11.41
C ARG A 368 9.09 29.05 -10.63
N LYS A 369 10.18 28.77 -9.89
CA LYS A 369 10.49 27.63 -9.00
C LYS A 369 9.45 27.30 -7.89
N GLY A 370 8.29 27.96 -7.85
CA GLY A 370 7.22 27.74 -6.87
C GLY A 370 6.04 26.90 -7.40
N ASN A 371 5.76 26.93 -8.71
CA ASN A 371 4.62 26.20 -9.27
C ASN A 371 4.87 24.68 -9.41
N GLU A 372 6.14 24.26 -9.41
CA GLU A 372 6.53 22.85 -9.55
C GLU A 372 6.15 22.04 -8.31
N TRP A 373 6.37 22.59 -7.12
CA TRP A 373 6.02 21.92 -5.86
C TRP A 373 4.52 21.82 -5.66
N LEU A 374 3.74 22.79 -6.14
CA LEU A 374 2.28 22.71 -6.13
C LEU A 374 1.76 21.56 -7.01
N LYS A 375 2.42 21.28 -8.15
CA LYS A 375 2.09 20.13 -9.00
C LYS A 375 2.42 18.80 -8.31
N ILE A 376 3.57 18.69 -7.65
CA ILE A 376 3.95 17.50 -6.88
C ILE A 376 3.00 17.31 -5.69
N TYR A 377 2.69 18.40 -4.97
CA TYR A 377 1.72 18.40 -3.87
C TYR A 377 0.37 17.85 -4.32
N SER A 378 -0.23 18.39 -5.38
CA SER A 378 -1.53 17.92 -5.88
C SER A 378 -1.51 16.42 -6.22
N LYS A 379 -0.44 15.94 -6.86
CA LYS A 379 -0.26 14.51 -7.19
C LYS A 379 -0.15 13.65 -5.93
N LEU A 380 0.65 14.06 -4.94
CA LEU A 380 0.82 13.35 -3.67
C LEU A 380 -0.38 13.50 -2.73
N GLN A 381 -1.20 14.54 -2.91
CA GLN A 381 -2.44 14.72 -2.15
C GLN A 381 -3.53 13.77 -2.66
N ARG A 382 -3.61 13.54 -3.97
CA ARG A 382 -4.68 12.73 -4.58
C ARG A 382 -4.27 11.31 -4.96
N GLY A 383 -2.98 10.99 -5.04
CA GLY A 383 -2.48 9.65 -5.37
C GLY A 383 -2.78 9.16 -6.79
N TYR A 384 -3.22 10.02 -7.71
CA TYR A 384 -3.48 9.64 -9.12
C TYR A 384 -3.15 10.75 -10.13
N HIS A 385 -3.14 10.39 -11.42
CA HIS A 385 -3.04 11.29 -12.56
C HIS A 385 -4.13 11.00 -13.59
N VAL A 386 -4.53 12.03 -14.34
CA VAL A 386 -5.53 11.91 -15.40
C VAL A 386 -4.82 12.13 -16.71
N TYR A 387 -4.93 11.16 -17.61
CA TYR A 387 -4.58 11.24 -19.02
C TYR A 387 -5.82 11.66 -19.80
N PRO A 388 -5.93 12.94 -20.21
CA PRO A 388 -7.03 13.42 -21.04
C PRO A 388 -6.81 13.02 -22.50
N LEU A 389 -6.67 11.73 -22.73
CA LEU A 389 -6.32 11.10 -24.00
C LEU A 389 -7.25 9.92 -24.22
N SER A 390 -7.72 9.75 -25.45
CA SER A 390 -8.36 8.51 -25.88
C SER A 390 -7.41 7.32 -25.77
N TYR A 391 -7.95 6.12 -25.85
CA TYR A 391 -7.17 4.89 -25.76
C TYR A 391 -6.02 4.84 -26.78
N GLU A 392 -6.32 5.17 -28.04
CA GLU A 392 -5.33 5.17 -29.13
C GLU A 392 -4.26 6.26 -28.94
N GLU A 393 -4.64 7.43 -28.44
CA GLU A 393 -3.69 8.50 -28.13
C GLU A 393 -2.78 8.13 -26.95
N LEU A 394 -3.32 7.45 -25.93
CA LEU A 394 -2.54 6.94 -24.81
C LEU A 394 -1.57 5.85 -25.27
N LEU A 395 -2.02 4.91 -26.11
CA LEU A 395 -1.15 3.89 -26.73
C LEU A 395 -0.01 4.53 -27.52
N GLY A 396 -0.32 5.49 -28.39
CA GLY A 396 0.67 6.23 -29.17
C GLY A 396 1.70 6.93 -28.27
N LEU A 397 1.23 7.60 -27.21
CA LEU A 397 2.10 8.25 -26.24
C LEU A 397 3.03 7.27 -25.53
N ILE A 398 2.51 6.12 -25.08
CA ILE A 398 3.33 5.10 -24.41
C ILE A 398 4.37 4.54 -25.39
N SER A 399 3.97 4.23 -26.62
CA SER A 399 4.85 3.73 -27.68
C SER A 399 6.02 4.68 -27.96
N ASP A 400 5.74 5.98 -28.11
CA ASP A 400 6.77 7.01 -28.32
C ASP A 400 7.80 7.03 -27.18
N TYR A 401 7.32 6.91 -25.93
CA TYR A 401 8.20 6.89 -24.75
C TYR A 401 8.97 5.58 -24.61
N VAL A 402 8.39 4.44 -24.98
CA VAL A 402 9.08 3.15 -25.04
C VAL A 402 10.25 3.23 -26.01
N ILE A 403 10.03 3.72 -27.24
CA ILE A 403 11.09 3.89 -28.24
C ILE A 403 12.20 4.78 -27.69
N LYS A 404 11.83 5.95 -27.16
CA LYS A 404 12.79 6.89 -26.58
C LYS A 404 13.61 6.27 -25.45
N TYR A 405 12.96 5.62 -24.48
CA TYR A 405 13.66 5.03 -23.34
C TYR A 405 14.53 3.83 -23.73
N LYS A 406 14.19 3.13 -24.82
CA LYS A 406 15.03 2.06 -25.39
C LYS A 406 16.27 2.66 -26.05
N GLU A 407 16.13 3.74 -26.80
CA GLU A 407 17.26 4.49 -27.40
C GLU A 407 18.19 5.09 -26.34
N ASP A 408 17.62 5.61 -25.25
CA ASP A 408 18.35 6.16 -24.11
C ASP A 408 19.00 5.08 -23.22
N GLY A 409 18.74 3.78 -23.49
CA GLY A 409 19.24 2.66 -22.69
C GLY A 409 18.65 2.57 -21.28
N VAL A 410 17.53 3.24 -21.04
CA VAL A 410 16.83 3.30 -19.75
C VAL A 410 16.03 2.02 -19.49
N ILE A 411 15.43 1.46 -20.54
CA ILE A 411 14.71 0.17 -20.48
C ILE A 411 15.45 -0.90 -21.28
N LYS A 412 15.44 -2.14 -20.77
CA LYS A 412 16.00 -3.34 -21.45
C LYS A 412 15.28 -3.64 -22.78
N THR A 413 16.00 -4.20 -23.75
CA THR A 413 15.40 -4.72 -24.98
C THR A 413 14.46 -5.90 -24.68
N SER A 414 13.22 -5.83 -25.16
CA SER A 414 12.14 -6.79 -24.89
C SER A 414 11.11 -6.79 -26.03
N ASN A 415 9.99 -7.51 -25.88
CA ASN A 415 8.85 -7.47 -26.82
C ASN A 415 7.77 -6.46 -26.39
N VAL A 416 8.16 -5.41 -25.66
CA VAL A 416 7.22 -4.45 -25.07
C VAL A 416 6.30 -3.80 -26.10
N GLU A 417 6.78 -3.58 -27.32
CA GLU A 417 5.98 -3.00 -28.40
C GLU A 417 4.86 -3.93 -28.88
N SER A 418 5.10 -5.26 -28.93
CA SER A 418 4.06 -6.22 -29.33
C SER A 418 3.07 -6.51 -28.21
N ASP A 419 3.53 -6.46 -26.95
CA ASP A 419 2.73 -6.81 -25.78
C ASP A 419 1.94 -5.60 -25.23
N LEU A 420 2.17 -4.39 -25.75
CA LEU A 420 1.63 -3.12 -25.23
C LEU A 420 0.11 -3.13 -25.09
N HIS A 421 -0.61 -3.54 -26.12
CA HIS A 421 -2.07 -3.54 -26.12
C HIS A 421 -2.65 -4.49 -25.05
N ASP A 422 -2.12 -5.71 -24.99
CA ASP A 422 -2.56 -6.73 -24.05
C ASP A 422 -2.26 -6.32 -22.60
N ILE A 423 -1.07 -5.74 -22.37
CA ILE A 423 -0.68 -5.22 -21.05
C ILE A 423 -1.57 -4.06 -20.63
N LEU A 424 -1.86 -3.11 -21.54
CA LEU A 424 -2.69 -1.96 -21.22
C LEU A 424 -4.12 -2.42 -20.86
N ASN A 425 -4.71 -3.31 -21.65
CA ASN A 425 -6.01 -3.91 -21.36
C ASN A 425 -6.00 -4.69 -20.04
N PHE A 426 -4.89 -5.33 -19.70
CA PHE A 426 -4.76 -6.08 -18.46
C PHE A 426 -4.70 -5.20 -17.20
N ILE A 427 -4.21 -3.97 -17.29
CA ILE A 427 -4.13 -3.06 -16.14
C ILE A 427 -5.32 -2.09 -16.02
N ILE A 428 -6.13 -1.95 -17.09
CA ILE A 428 -7.37 -1.16 -17.09
C ILE A 428 -8.49 -1.91 -16.37
N LEU A 429 -9.20 -1.23 -15.47
CA LEU A 429 -10.43 -1.72 -14.86
C LEU A 429 -11.53 -1.88 -15.91
N ASP A 430 -12.11 -3.09 -15.97
CA ASP A 430 -13.30 -3.40 -16.77
C ASP A 430 -14.33 -4.17 -15.92
N GLU A 431 -15.51 -4.46 -16.46
CA GLU A 431 -16.57 -5.19 -15.76
C GLU A 431 -16.13 -6.59 -15.30
N SER A 432 -15.28 -7.28 -16.07
CA SER A 432 -14.77 -8.61 -15.72
C SER A 432 -13.86 -8.55 -14.50
N LYS A 433 -12.92 -7.60 -14.49
CA LYS A 433 -12.02 -7.36 -13.35
C LYS A 433 -12.81 -6.88 -12.14
N GLN A 434 -13.75 -5.96 -12.33
CA GLN A 434 -14.63 -5.45 -11.27
C GLN A 434 -15.35 -6.59 -10.52
N ASN A 435 -15.91 -7.56 -11.26
CA ASN A 435 -16.60 -8.72 -10.67
C ASN A 435 -15.68 -9.67 -9.90
N ASN A 436 -14.38 -9.67 -10.20
CA ASN A 436 -13.39 -10.53 -9.55
C ASN A 436 -12.70 -9.89 -8.34
N LEU A 437 -12.95 -8.60 -8.07
CA LEU A 437 -12.39 -7.93 -6.89
C LEU A 437 -13.06 -8.42 -5.61
N GLY A 438 -12.26 -8.71 -4.59
CA GLY A 438 -12.71 -8.94 -3.22
C GLY A 438 -12.40 -7.70 -2.37
N VAL A 439 -13.36 -7.19 -1.61
CA VAL A 439 -13.14 -6.01 -0.74
C VAL A 439 -12.06 -6.32 0.30
N TRP A 440 -12.16 -7.47 0.97
CA TRP A 440 -11.18 -7.92 1.95
C TRP A 440 -9.84 -8.38 1.36
N SER A 441 -9.83 -8.77 0.09
CA SER A 441 -8.76 -9.61 -0.45
C SER A 441 -7.49 -8.85 -0.77
N ASN A 442 -7.54 -7.51 -0.85
CA ASN A 442 -6.41 -6.67 -1.27
C ASN A 442 -5.70 -7.25 -2.51
N GLY A 443 -6.42 -7.98 -3.38
CA GLY A 443 -5.87 -8.58 -4.59
C GLY A 443 -5.35 -7.52 -5.57
N PRO A 444 -4.81 -7.94 -6.73
CA PRO A 444 -4.22 -6.99 -7.68
C PRO A 444 -5.20 -5.86 -8.01
N LYS A 445 -4.88 -4.64 -7.59
CA LYS A 445 -5.71 -3.46 -7.85
C LYS A 445 -5.54 -3.05 -9.31
N PRO A 446 -6.61 -2.60 -10.00
CA PRO A 446 -6.45 -1.99 -11.31
C PRO A 446 -5.53 -0.76 -11.21
N ILE A 447 -4.65 -0.56 -12.19
CA ILE A 447 -3.75 0.60 -12.22
C ILE A 447 -4.40 1.74 -13.03
N LEU A 448 -5.18 1.39 -14.05
CA LEU A 448 -5.89 2.34 -14.90
C LEU A 448 -7.41 2.18 -14.73
N SER A 449 -8.15 3.27 -14.87
CA SER A 449 -9.61 3.26 -14.98
C SER A 449 -10.04 4.24 -16.06
N GLU A 450 -10.92 3.81 -16.96
CA GLU A 450 -11.51 4.68 -17.98
C GLU A 450 -12.58 5.59 -17.35
N CYS A 451 -12.65 6.82 -17.84
CA CYS A 451 -13.49 7.89 -17.34
C CYS A 451 -13.86 8.80 -18.52
N ASP A 452 -14.97 8.50 -19.19
CA ASP A 452 -15.48 9.22 -20.38
C ASP A 452 -14.42 9.39 -21.49
N GLY A 453 -13.82 8.27 -21.92
CA GLY A 453 -12.75 8.27 -22.93
C GLY A 453 -11.40 8.82 -22.45
N MET A 454 -11.27 9.23 -21.19
CA MET A 454 -10.00 9.56 -20.52
C MET A 454 -9.54 8.42 -19.61
N TYR A 455 -8.28 8.42 -19.19
CA TYR A 455 -7.73 7.39 -18.31
C TYR A 455 -7.16 7.95 -17.01
N ILE A 456 -7.50 7.33 -15.89
CA ILE A 456 -6.95 7.66 -14.57
C ILE A 456 -5.88 6.65 -14.22
N LEU A 457 -4.64 7.10 -14.05
CA LEU A 457 -3.55 6.33 -13.49
C LEU A 457 -3.52 6.48 -11.98
N ASP A 458 -3.82 5.41 -11.26
CA ASP A 458 -3.71 5.38 -9.82
C ASP A 458 -2.34 4.88 -9.33
N TYR A 459 -1.52 5.81 -8.86
CA TYR A 459 -0.19 5.51 -8.32
C TYR A 459 -0.24 4.68 -7.04
N SER A 460 -1.33 4.82 -6.28
CA SER A 460 -1.47 4.11 -5.00
C SER A 460 -1.82 2.65 -5.21
N SER A 461 -2.47 2.30 -6.33
CA SER A 461 -2.75 0.93 -6.72
C SER A 461 -1.53 0.16 -7.25
N ILE A 462 -0.51 0.84 -7.81
CA ILE A 462 0.68 0.18 -8.39
C ILE A 462 1.39 -0.70 -7.36
N TYR A 463 1.60 -0.21 -6.13
CA TYR A 463 2.24 -0.99 -5.07
C TYR A 463 1.48 -2.29 -4.78
N TYR A 464 0.17 -2.20 -4.58
CA TYR A 464 -0.67 -3.37 -4.26
C TYR A 464 -0.83 -4.31 -5.45
N PHE A 465 -0.83 -3.78 -6.68
CA PHE A 465 -0.81 -4.57 -7.90
C PHE A 465 0.48 -5.40 -7.97
N LEU A 466 1.65 -4.77 -7.87
CA LEU A 466 2.94 -5.47 -7.92
C LEU A 466 3.09 -6.48 -6.79
N ASN A 467 2.60 -6.14 -5.59
CA ASN A 467 2.59 -7.05 -4.45
C ASN A 467 1.81 -8.34 -4.76
N ASN A 468 0.67 -8.24 -5.44
CA ASN A 468 -0.26 -9.38 -5.60
C ASN A 468 -0.30 -10.00 -6.99
N ILE A 469 0.45 -9.49 -7.97
CA ILE A 469 0.29 -9.84 -9.39
C ILE A 469 0.49 -11.33 -9.69
N PHE A 470 1.28 -12.02 -8.85
CA PHE A 470 1.57 -13.44 -9.00
C PHE A 470 0.48 -14.35 -8.39
N PHE A 471 -0.62 -13.78 -7.90
CA PHE A 471 -1.74 -14.54 -7.36
C PHE A 471 -2.22 -15.61 -8.36
N GLY A 472 -2.36 -16.84 -7.89
CA GLY A 472 -2.85 -17.96 -8.71
C GLY A 472 -1.81 -18.55 -9.67
N LEU A 473 -0.51 -18.31 -9.50
CA LEU A 473 0.57 -19.00 -10.23
C LEU A 473 1.07 -20.29 -9.51
N ARG A 474 0.31 -20.76 -8.51
CA ARG A 474 0.67 -21.72 -7.44
C ARG A 474 1.08 -23.12 -7.90
N HIS A 475 0.40 -23.70 -8.88
CA HIS A 475 0.44 -25.16 -9.12
C HIS A 475 1.51 -25.63 -10.10
N TYR A 476 2.56 -24.84 -10.33
CA TYR A 476 3.42 -25.07 -11.50
C TYR A 476 4.93 -25.07 -11.22
N ASP A 477 5.41 -24.97 -9.96
CA ASP A 477 6.84 -25.13 -9.65
C ASP A 477 7.16 -26.48 -9.03
N SER A 478 7.70 -27.38 -9.82
CA SER A 478 8.20 -28.69 -9.37
C SER A 478 9.65 -28.64 -8.88
N ALA A 479 10.33 -27.46 -8.92
CA ALA A 479 11.79 -27.38 -8.83
C ALA A 479 12.35 -26.53 -7.67
N ASN A 480 11.56 -26.13 -6.67
CA ASN A 480 12.02 -25.41 -5.46
C ASN A 480 12.81 -24.10 -5.66
N LYS A 481 12.87 -23.52 -6.89
CA LYS A 481 13.66 -22.30 -7.20
C LYS A 481 13.34 -21.07 -6.36
N LYS A 482 12.14 -21.02 -5.78
CA LYS A 482 11.65 -19.97 -4.90
C LYS A 482 12.42 -19.86 -3.57
N GLY A 483 13.01 -20.97 -3.09
CA GLY A 483 13.83 -20.97 -1.87
C GLY A 483 15.09 -20.11 -2.05
N PHE A 484 15.90 -20.47 -3.05
CA PHE A 484 17.17 -19.83 -3.35
C PHE A 484 17.11 -18.30 -3.49
N GLU A 485 16.13 -17.75 -4.23
CA GLU A 485 16.01 -16.28 -4.39
C GLU A 485 15.71 -15.56 -3.07
N PHE A 486 14.96 -16.19 -2.16
CA PHE A 486 14.70 -15.62 -0.84
C PHE A 486 15.94 -15.73 0.07
N GLU A 487 16.68 -16.82 -0.03
CA GLU A 487 17.95 -17.03 0.69
C GLU A 487 19.01 -16.00 0.28
N ASP A 488 19.20 -15.80 -1.03
CA ASP A 488 20.09 -14.79 -1.59
C ASP A 488 19.69 -13.37 -1.12
N SER A 489 18.39 -13.08 -1.13
CA SER A 489 17.86 -11.79 -0.64
C SER A 489 18.19 -11.55 0.83
N LEU A 490 18.09 -12.57 1.69
CA LEU A 490 18.45 -12.47 3.10
C LEU A 490 19.96 -12.31 3.29
N CYS A 491 20.77 -13.06 2.55
CA CYS A 491 22.22 -12.95 2.55
C CYS A 491 22.68 -11.54 2.18
N ASP A 492 22.16 -10.98 1.09
CA ASP A 492 22.49 -9.62 0.66
C ASP A 492 22.01 -8.57 1.66
N LEU A 493 20.84 -8.77 2.26
CA LEU A 493 20.35 -7.89 3.31
C LEU A 493 21.29 -7.90 4.54
N ALA A 494 21.75 -9.08 4.96
CA ALA A 494 22.68 -9.23 6.07
C ALA A 494 24.06 -8.60 5.77
N LYS A 495 24.64 -8.88 4.60
CA LYS A 495 25.91 -8.28 4.14
C LYS A 495 25.83 -6.75 4.13
N ASN A 496 24.75 -6.19 3.60
CA ASN A 496 24.54 -4.74 3.54
C ASN A 496 24.39 -4.10 4.93
N ASN A 497 23.96 -4.86 5.94
CA ASN A 497 23.94 -4.42 7.34
C ASN A 497 25.27 -4.75 8.08
N GLY A 498 26.33 -5.08 7.34
CA GLY A 498 27.68 -5.31 7.88
C GLY A 498 27.83 -6.60 8.66
N PHE A 499 27.02 -7.62 8.38
CA PHE A 499 27.14 -8.94 8.99
C PHE A 499 28.03 -9.86 8.17
N ASN A 500 28.77 -10.74 8.87
CA ASN A 500 29.64 -11.73 8.25
C ASN A 500 28.83 -12.98 7.88
N VAL A 501 28.34 -13.01 6.65
CA VAL A 501 27.68 -14.19 6.06
C VAL A 501 28.76 -15.18 5.61
N ILE A 502 28.78 -16.35 6.24
CA ILE A 502 29.78 -17.40 6.01
C ILE A 502 29.24 -18.60 5.23
N LEU A 503 27.92 -18.73 5.11
CA LEU A 503 27.25 -19.75 4.29
C LEU A 503 26.09 -19.08 3.53
N ASN A 504 25.97 -19.40 2.24
CA ASN A 504 24.86 -19.00 1.37
C ASN A 504 24.43 -20.19 0.50
N SER A 505 23.33 -20.84 0.87
CA SER A 505 22.80 -22.06 0.25
C SER A 505 23.87 -23.14 0.08
N ASP A 506 24.64 -23.37 1.15
CA ASP A 506 25.83 -24.23 1.13
C ASP A 506 25.53 -25.63 1.69
N VAL A 507 26.21 -26.64 1.13
CA VAL A 507 26.13 -28.02 1.65
C VAL A 507 27.32 -28.31 2.55
N VAL A 508 27.07 -28.46 3.84
CA VAL A 508 28.06 -28.90 4.84
C VAL A 508 28.17 -30.42 4.85
N LYS A 509 29.40 -30.96 4.79
CA LYS A 509 29.67 -32.39 4.62
C LYS A 509 30.61 -32.93 5.69
N THR A 510 30.28 -34.10 6.21
CA THR A 510 31.22 -35.00 6.90
C THR A 510 31.48 -36.20 6.00
N ASP A 511 32.32 -37.14 6.44
CA ASP A 511 32.62 -38.35 5.67
C ASP A 511 31.39 -39.21 5.34
N THR A 512 30.34 -39.14 6.17
CA THR A 512 29.16 -40.01 6.04
C THR A 512 27.85 -39.27 5.85
N GLN A 513 27.82 -37.95 6.07
CA GLN A 513 26.58 -37.17 6.08
C GLN A 513 26.74 -35.85 5.34
N LYS A 514 25.63 -35.38 4.76
CA LYS A 514 25.50 -34.05 4.16
C LYS A 514 24.25 -33.37 4.67
N ARG A 515 24.34 -32.06 4.88
CA ARG A 515 23.21 -31.18 5.22
C ARG A 515 23.34 -29.90 4.42
N GLU A 516 22.20 -29.34 4.03
CA GLU A 516 22.11 -28.02 3.41
C GLU A 516 21.92 -26.98 4.51
N VAL A 517 22.53 -25.81 4.32
CA VAL A 517 22.38 -24.65 5.19
C VAL A 517 22.03 -23.47 4.31
N ASP A 518 20.81 -22.97 4.48
CA ASP A 518 20.31 -21.87 3.66
C ASP A 518 21.12 -20.59 3.93
N VAL A 519 21.21 -20.14 5.18
CA VAL A 519 22.06 -18.98 5.53
C VAL A 519 22.79 -19.20 6.86
N GLY A 520 24.10 -18.93 6.88
CA GLY A 520 24.95 -19.00 8.08
C GLY A 520 25.65 -17.67 8.35
N ILE A 521 25.51 -17.13 9.55
CA ILE A 521 26.08 -15.84 9.94
C ILE A 521 26.93 -15.99 11.19
N ARG A 522 28.12 -15.39 11.16
CA ARG A 522 29.03 -15.32 12.29
C ARG A 522 28.91 -13.98 13.01
N ILE A 523 28.75 -14.03 14.33
CA ILE A 523 28.93 -12.89 15.24
C ILE A 523 29.88 -13.36 16.34
N GLU A 524 31.11 -12.83 16.34
CA GLU A 524 32.15 -13.20 17.32
C GLU A 524 32.40 -14.72 17.39
N ASP A 525 32.05 -15.35 18.52
CA ASP A 525 32.12 -16.79 18.79
C ASP A 525 30.75 -17.48 18.75
N LYS A 526 29.75 -16.86 18.12
CA LYS A 526 28.40 -17.40 17.91
C LYS A 526 28.13 -17.65 16.43
N LEU A 527 27.53 -18.79 16.13
CA LEU A 527 27.05 -19.18 14.80
C LEU A 527 25.52 -19.13 14.77
N TYR A 528 24.97 -18.32 13.87
CA TYR A 528 23.53 -18.26 13.61
C TYR A 528 23.24 -19.00 12.30
N LEU A 529 22.38 -20.01 12.39
CA LEU A 529 21.89 -20.80 11.28
C LEU A 529 20.43 -20.43 11.02
N PHE A 530 20.13 -20.06 9.79
CA PHE A 530 18.79 -19.67 9.37
C PHE A 530 18.29 -20.65 8.33
N GLU A 531 17.19 -21.32 8.64
CA GLU A 531 16.44 -22.17 7.73
C GLU A 531 15.34 -21.32 7.07
N CYS A 532 15.46 -21.06 5.78
CA CYS A 532 14.58 -20.18 5.04
C CYS A 532 13.34 -20.94 4.54
N LYS A 533 12.18 -20.29 4.65
CA LYS A 533 10.92 -20.79 4.11
C LYS A 533 10.19 -19.66 3.43
N CYS A 534 10.29 -19.67 2.11
CA CYS A 534 9.55 -18.74 1.28
C CYS A 534 8.10 -19.23 1.13
N PHE A 535 7.15 -18.58 1.80
CA PHE A 535 5.73 -18.92 1.72
C PHE A 535 5.04 -18.14 0.61
N GLU A 536 4.02 -18.74 0.00
CA GLU A 536 2.98 -17.90 -0.58
C GLU A 536 2.09 -17.41 0.56
N ARG A 537 1.63 -16.18 0.50
CA ARG A 537 0.56 -15.69 1.38
C ARG A 537 -0.75 -15.74 0.60
N PRO A 538 -1.55 -16.81 0.73
CA PRO A 538 -2.86 -16.84 0.09
C PRO A 538 -3.73 -15.76 0.70
N LEU A 539 -4.65 -15.19 -0.09
CA LEU A 539 -5.56 -14.14 0.39
C LEU A 539 -6.33 -14.59 1.63
N ASP A 540 -6.74 -15.87 1.70
CA ASP A 540 -7.45 -16.44 2.84
C ASP A 540 -6.68 -16.35 4.18
N PHE A 541 -5.37 -16.09 4.14
CA PHE A 541 -4.60 -15.79 5.35
C PHE A 541 -5.02 -14.47 6.00
N ASP A 542 -5.36 -13.46 5.21
CA ASP A 542 -5.68 -12.11 5.72
C ASP A 542 -7.05 -12.04 6.43
N ILE A 543 -7.93 -13.01 6.15
CA ILE A 543 -9.20 -13.21 6.86
C ILE A 543 -9.07 -14.21 8.02
N GLY A 544 -7.89 -14.84 8.18
CA GLY A 544 -7.64 -15.82 9.23
C GLY A 544 -8.38 -17.14 9.03
N GLU A 545 -8.49 -17.63 7.80
CA GLU A 545 -9.17 -18.90 7.54
C GLU A 545 -8.51 -20.05 8.35
N PRO A 546 -9.25 -20.76 9.23
CA PRO A 546 -8.67 -21.72 10.17
C PRO A 546 -7.81 -22.79 9.49
N ARG A 547 -8.26 -23.29 8.34
CA ARG A 547 -7.51 -24.28 7.54
C ARG A 547 -6.17 -23.73 7.04
N THR A 548 -6.16 -22.47 6.61
CA THR A 548 -4.96 -21.79 6.11
C THR A 548 -3.97 -21.55 7.24
N ILE A 549 -4.44 -21.09 8.40
CA ILE A 549 -3.59 -20.87 9.59
C ILE A 549 -3.00 -22.19 10.07
N ASN A 550 -3.81 -23.23 10.25
CA ASN A 550 -3.35 -24.55 10.72
C ASN A 550 -2.34 -25.20 9.77
N HIS A 551 -2.55 -25.13 8.46
CA HIS A 551 -1.59 -25.64 7.48
C HIS A 551 -0.25 -24.91 7.58
N ARG A 552 -0.28 -23.58 7.76
CA ARG A 552 0.93 -22.76 7.89
C ARG A 552 1.70 -23.09 9.17
N ILE A 553 0.99 -23.28 10.29
CA ILE A 553 1.56 -23.75 11.56
C ILE A 553 2.29 -25.08 11.38
N GLN A 554 1.65 -26.06 10.74
CA GLN A 554 2.24 -27.38 10.50
C GLN A 554 3.51 -27.32 9.64
N GLU A 555 3.53 -26.47 8.61
CA GLU A 555 4.71 -26.30 7.75
C GLU A 555 5.87 -25.60 8.49
N LEU A 556 5.55 -24.62 9.34
CA LEU A 556 6.54 -23.92 10.17
C LEU A 556 7.12 -24.84 11.25
N ASP A 557 6.30 -25.67 11.89
CA ASP A 557 6.77 -26.61 12.91
C ASP A 557 7.72 -27.67 12.33
N LYS A 558 7.41 -28.22 11.14
CA LYS A 558 8.35 -29.10 10.42
C LYS A 558 9.68 -28.42 10.09
N LYS A 559 9.66 -27.12 9.79
CA LYS A 559 10.87 -26.33 9.50
C LYS A 559 11.68 -26.06 10.77
N LEU A 560 11.03 -25.89 11.92
CA LEU A 560 11.71 -25.84 13.21
C LEU A 560 12.44 -27.15 13.52
N ASP A 561 11.83 -28.30 13.23
CA ASP A 561 12.53 -29.60 13.36
C ASP A 561 13.77 -29.67 12.47
N GLN A 562 13.67 -29.20 11.22
CA GLN A 562 14.82 -29.14 10.33
C GLN A 562 15.94 -28.25 10.90
N ALA A 563 15.58 -27.04 11.36
CA ALA A 563 16.54 -26.12 11.99
C ALA A 563 17.18 -26.69 13.26
N ASP A 564 16.42 -27.41 14.10
CA ASP A 564 16.93 -28.08 15.29
C ASP A 564 17.88 -29.23 14.94
N THR A 565 17.50 -30.08 13.97
CA THR A 565 18.36 -31.20 13.54
C THR A 565 19.65 -30.73 12.88
N LEU A 566 19.62 -29.60 12.17
CA LEU A 566 20.80 -28.97 11.59
C LEU A 566 21.73 -28.42 12.67
N ARG A 567 21.18 -27.67 13.65
CA ARG A 567 21.96 -27.20 14.81
C ARG A 567 22.65 -28.35 15.53
N ASP A 568 21.90 -29.40 15.84
CA ASP A 568 22.43 -30.57 16.55
C ASP A 568 23.50 -31.31 15.74
N PHE A 569 23.38 -31.35 14.41
CA PHE A 569 24.39 -31.88 13.52
C PHE A 569 25.70 -31.08 13.59
N ILE A 570 25.62 -29.75 13.55
CA ILE A 570 26.79 -28.86 13.62
C ILE A 570 27.47 -28.91 14.98
N ILE A 571 26.70 -28.94 16.08
CA ILE A 571 27.25 -29.08 17.44
C ILE A 571 28.03 -30.40 17.59
N LYS A 572 27.51 -31.49 17.02
CA LYS A 572 28.17 -32.81 17.06
C LYS A 572 29.37 -32.91 16.13
N ASN A 573 29.40 -32.12 15.05
CA ASN A 573 30.43 -32.15 14.02
C ASN A 573 30.90 -30.72 13.74
N PRO A 574 31.64 -30.07 14.66
CA PRO A 574 32.07 -28.68 14.48
C PRO A 574 33.07 -28.50 13.33
N ILE A 575 33.72 -29.57 12.89
CA ILE A 575 34.65 -29.59 11.76
C ILE A 575 34.19 -30.67 10.79
N GLY A 576 34.08 -30.33 9.51
CA GLY A 576 33.78 -31.27 8.43
C GLY A 576 34.74 -31.14 7.27
N ASN A 577 34.38 -31.76 6.15
CA ASN A 577 35.26 -31.91 4.99
C ASN A 577 35.43 -30.59 4.23
N ASN A 578 34.47 -29.67 4.37
CA ASN A 578 34.44 -28.38 3.68
C ASN A 578 34.05 -27.20 4.59
N TYR A 579 34.09 -27.38 5.92
CA TYR A 579 33.75 -26.32 6.88
C TYR A 579 34.49 -26.51 8.21
N ASP A 580 34.74 -25.40 8.90
CA ASP A 580 35.29 -25.37 10.26
C ASP A 580 34.54 -24.31 11.09
N PHE A 581 33.72 -24.80 12.01
CA PHE A 581 32.96 -24.03 13.00
C PHE A 581 33.47 -24.26 14.42
N SER A 582 34.69 -24.77 14.61
CA SER A 582 35.30 -25.00 15.93
C SER A 582 35.48 -23.71 16.76
N TRP A 583 35.42 -22.55 16.11
CA TRP A 583 35.42 -21.24 16.74
C TRP A 583 34.09 -20.88 17.42
N ALA A 584 32.99 -21.54 17.07
CA ALA A 584 31.66 -21.24 17.61
C ALA A 584 31.46 -21.92 18.97
N LYS A 585 31.32 -21.14 20.03
CA LYS A 585 30.95 -21.61 21.38
C LYS A 585 29.46 -21.82 21.52
N GLU A 586 28.67 -21.06 20.76
CA GLU A 586 27.21 -21.19 20.72
C GLU A 586 26.74 -21.30 19.27
N VAL A 587 25.78 -22.20 19.05
CA VAL A 587 25.11 -22.38 17.76
C VAL A 587 23.63 -22.16 17.95
N HIS A 588 23.08 -21.13 17.30
CA HIS A 588 21.67 -20.78 17.35
C HIS A 588 21.02 -21.13 16.01
N SER A 589 19.78 -21.61 16.05
CA SER A 589 19.02 -21.91 14.84
C SER A 589 17.61 -21.33 14.87
N TYR A 590 17.24 -20.71 13.74
CA TYR A 590 15.98 -20.01 13.53
C TYR A 590 15.38 -20.40 12.18
N VAL A 591 14.07 -20.32 12.07
CA VAL A 591 13.35 -20.37 10.80
C VAL A 591 13.10 -18.94 10.33
N VAL A 592 13.34 -18.67 9.06
CA VAL A 592 13.10 -17.35 8.46
C VAL A 592 11.99 -17.45 7.44
N SER A 593 10.89 -16.75 7.69
CA SER A 593 9.79 -16.57 6.75
C SER A 593 9.94 -15.24 6.00
N SER A 594 9.36 -15.19 4.80
CA SER A 594 9.23 -13.95 4.03
C SER A 594 8.27 -12.94 4.64
N TYR A 595 7.47 -13.35 5.64
CA TYR A 595 6.49 -12.49 6.33
C TYR A 595 6.64 -12.61 7.86
N THR A 596 6.07 -11.66 8.60
CA THR A 596 5.78 -11.87 10.02
C THR A 596 4.82 -13.05 10.16
N GLU A 597 5.20 -14.06 10.94
CA GLU A 597 4.37 -15.24 11.17
C GLU A 597 3.67 -15.19 12.54
N TRP A 598 2.47 -15.79 12.59
CA TRP A 598 1.77 -16.04 13.85
C TRP A 598 2.52 -17.13 14.64
N ILE A 599 2.84 -16.84 15.90
CA ILE A 599 3.45 -17.80 16.83
C ILE A 599 2.34 -18.25 17.79
N TRP A 600 2.03 -19.53 17.79
CA TRP A 600 0.77 -20.07 18.33
C TRP A 600 0.83 -20.52 19.79
N SER A 601 2.00 -20.49 20.40
CA SER A 601 2.23 -20.87 21.80
C SER A 601 3.46 -20.13 22.33
N HIS A 602 3.53 -19.90 23.65
CA HIS A 602 4.70 -19.36 24.34
C HIS A 602 5.70 -20.46 24.80
N ASP A 603 5.59 -21.67 24.25
CA ASP A 603 6.51 -22.77 24.53
C ASP A 603 7.97 -22.44 24.18
N GLN A 604 8.92 -22.94 24.98
CA GLN A 604 10.36 -22.74 24.76
C GLN A 604 10.87 -23.24 23.40
N ARG A 605 10.12 -24.14 22.74
CA ARG A 605 10.42 -24.58 21.37
C ARG A 605 10.24 -23.47 20.34
N LEU A 606 9.31 -22.55 20.58
CA LEU A 606 8.96 -21.45 19.68
C LEU A 606 9.64 -20.13 20.07
N TRP A 607 10.20 -20.04 21.27
CA TRP A 607 10.77 -18.81 21.82
C TRP A 607 12.15 -19.04 22.40
N ASN A 608 13.08 -18.14 22.07
CA ASN A 608 14.34 -18.06 22.79
C ASN A 608 14.09 -17.38 24.14
N SER A 609 14.03 -18.20 25.20
CA SER A 609 13.67 -17.78 26.56
C SER A 609 14.58 -16.69 27.15
N ARG A 610 15.82 -16.55 26.67
CA ARG A 610 16.74 -15.50 27.16
C ARG A 610 16.42 -14.12 26.60
N GLN A 611 15.85 -14.05 25.39
CA GLN A 611 15.69 -12.80 24.65
C GLN A 611 14.23 -12.43 24.40
N ASN A 612 13.30 -13.33 24.72
CA ASN A 612 11.88 -13.19 24.37
C ASN A 612 11.68 -12.95 22.86
N VAL A 613 12.53 -13.59 22.05
CA VAL A 613 12.52 -13.50 20.58
C VAL A 613 11.96 -14.81 20.03
N PRO A 614 10.99 -14.76 19.10
CA PRO A 614 10.46 -15.98 18.49
C PRO A 614 11.52 -16.68 17.64
N ARG A 615 11.44 -18.00 17.54
CA ARG A 615 12.35 -18.80 16.71
C ARG A 615 11.99 -18.81 15.21
N ILE A 616 10.82 -18.24 14.88
CA ILE A 616 10.38 -18.00 13.52
C ILE A 616 10.39 -16.48 13.31
N LEU A 617 11.20 -16.01 12.38
CA LEU A 617 11.52 -14.60 12.15
C LEU A 617 11.20 -14.20 10.71
N SER A 618 10.83 -12.94 10.49
CA SER A 618 10.91 -12.29 9.19
C SER A 618 12.36 -11.91 8.87
N ALA A 619 12.65 -11.58 7.61
CA ALA A 619 13.97 -11.07 7.22
C ALA A 619 14.38 -9.81 8.02
N TYR A 620 13.43 -8.94 8.38
CA TYR A 620 13.71 -7.78 9.21
C TYR A 620 13.96 -8.16 10.68
N GLU A 621 13.20 -9.11 11.22
CA GLU A 621 13.40 -9.59 12.58
C GLU A 621 14.77 -10.27 12.73
N VAL A 622 15.27 -10.94 11.69
CA VAL A 622 16.67 -11.42 11.63
C VAL A 622 17.67 -10.29 11.79
N ILE A 623 17.54 -9.20 11.02
CA ILE A 623 18.46 -8.06 11.11
C ILE A 623 18.39 -7.42 12.50
N SER A 624 17.20 -7.31 13.08
CA SER A 624 16.99 -6.75 14.42
C SER A 624 17.66 -7.61 15.50
N LEU A 625 17.48 -8.93 15.43
CA LEU A 625 18.15 -9.90 16.30
C LEU A 625 19.68 -9.81 16.19
N LEU A 626 20.22 -9.82 14.96
CA LEU A 626 21.66 -9.77 14.76
C LEU A 626 22.27 -8.44 15.22
N LYS A 627 21.52 -7.33 15.13
CA LYS A 627 21.95 -6.03 15.64
C LYS A 627 22.00 -5.99 17.17
N SER A 628 21.03 -6.58 17.86
CA SER A 628 21.03 -6.62 19.33
C SER A 628 22.15 -7.48 19.92
N GLU A 629 22.68 -8.44 19.15
CA GLU A 629 23.80 -9.30 19.54
C GLU A 629 25.18 -8.67 19.35
N LYS A 630 25.28 -7.57 18.58
CA LYS A 630 26.51 -6.80 18.40
C LYS A 630 26.73 -5.73 19.48
N VAL A 631 25.70 -5.45 20.28
CA VAL A 631 25.73 -4.47 21.39
C VAL A 631 26.13 -5.18 22.67
#